data_AF-A0A0C2XNI4-F1
#
_entry.id   AF-A0A0C2XNI4-F1
#
_cell.length_a   1.000
_cell.length_b   1.000
_cell.length_c   1.000
_cell.angle_alpha   90.00
_cell.angle_beta   90.00
_cell.angle_gamma   90.00
#
_symmetry.space_group_name_H-M   'P 1'
#
loop_
_entity.id
_entity.type
_entity.pdbx_description
1 polymer ?
#
loop_
_entity_poly.entity_id
_entity_poly.type
_entity_poly.pdbx_seq_one_letter_code
_entity_poly.pdbx_strand_id
1 'polypeptide(L)'
;KGFRNFALINPYAPLLFRFINMSLTSSALGIAVHIRRTELSNNILGALGSSCSVVIIFAPLTLVHVLVAIYLEYFGRPVGLWATSAKLAYTLFETFFICAWSAALSLCFDNYFTSLIPCAPASSISWFSQIPRPSIQLSALSADDSLCNDQVALICLVGFSLLTYCINLIISLFRIFEKVKY
;
A
#
# COMPACT_ATOMS: atom_id res chain seq x y z
N LYS A 1 2.41 21.69 -19.62
CA LYS A 1 1.13 21.70 -20.38
C LYS A 1 0.59 20.28 -20.67
N GLY A 2 1.42 19.30 -21.03
CA GLY A 2 0.96 17.92 -21.36
C GLY A 2 0.28 17.14 -20.22
N PHE A 3 0.85 17.11 -19.01
CA PHE A 3 0.28 16.37 -17.87
C PHE A 3 -1.10 16.89 -17.44
N ARG A 4 -1.31 18.22 -17.50
CA ARG A 4 -2.61 18.85 -17.26
C ARG A 4 -3.66 18.41 -18.29
N ASN A 5 -3.32 18.37 -19.59
CA ASN A 5 -4.25 17.90 -20.61
C ASN A 5 -4.56 16.40 -20.46
N PHE A 6 -3.57 15.56 -20.17
CA PHE A 6 -3.79 14.13 -19.99
C PHE A 6 -4.64 13.82 -18.75
N ALA A 7 -4.38 14.49 -17.62
CA ALA A 7 -5.12 14.29 -16.38
C ALA A 7 -6.52 14.94 -16.36
N LEU A 8 -6.73 16.07 -17.05
CA LEU A 8 -8.00 16.81 -17.01
C LEU A 8 -8.94 16.50 -18.18
N ILE A 9 -8.41 16.20 -19.38
CA ILE A 9 -9.24 16.00 -20.59
C ILE A 9 -9.57 14.53 -20.81
N ASN A 10 -8.70 13.61 -20.40
CA ASN A 10 -8.88 12.19 -20.71
C ASN A 10 -9.64 11.47 -19.58
N PRO A 11 -10.91 11.06 -19.78
CA PRO A 11 -11.70 10.39 -18.75
C PRO A 11 -11.11 9.04 -18.29
N TYR A 12 -10.20 8.46 -19.08
CA TYR A 12 -9.54 7.19 -18.78
C TYR A 12 -8.33 7.30 -17.84
N ALA A 13 -7.77 8.49 -17.64
CA ALA A 13 -6.60 8.68 -16.79
C ALA A 13 -6.84 8.26 -15.31
N PRO A 14 -7.88 8.73 -14.59
CA PRO A 14 -8.15 8.30 -13.22
C PRO A 14 -8.47 6.80 -13.11
N LEU A 15 -9.13 6.23 -14.12
CA LEU A 15 -9.42 4.81 -14.19
C LEU A 15 -8.14 3.98 -14.25
N LEU A 16 -7.17 4.39 -15.08
CA LEU A 16 -5.88 3.70 -15.23
C LEU A 16 -5.09 3.72 -13.92
N PHE A 17 -5.06 4.84 -13.20
CA PHE A 17 -4.41 4.91 -11.89
C PHE A 17 -5.09 4.01 -10.84
N ARG A 18 -6.42 3.89 -10.87
CA ARG A 18 -7.16 2.97 -9.99
C ARG A 18 -6.86 1.51 -10.31
N PHE A 19 -6.76 1.15 -11.59
CA PHE A 19 -6.35 -0.19 -12.01
C PHE A 19 -4.92 -0.53 -11.58
N ILE A 20 -3.97 0.40 -11.74
CA ILE A 20 -2.59 0.21 -11.25
C ILE A 20 -2.61 -0.05 -9.74
N ASN A 21 -3.36 0.75 -8.99
CA ASN A 21 -3.47 0.60 -7.55
C ASN A 21 -4.10 -0.74 -7.13
N MET A 22 -5.12 -1.20 -7.84
CA MET A 22 -5.74 -2.51 -7.64
C MET A 22 -4.72 -3.63 -7.86
N SER A 23 -3.94 -3.58 -8.95
CA SER A 23 -2.90 -4.56 -9.25
C SER A 23 -1.81 -4.57 -8.19
N LEU A 24 -1.30 -3.40 -7.78
CA LEU A 24 -0.27 -3.28 -6.74
C LEU A 24 -0.78 -3.81 -5.39
N THR A 25 -2.02 -3.47 -5.01
CA THR A 25 -2.66 -3.95 -3.78
C THR A 25 -2.84 -5.46 -3.79
N SER A 26 -3.29 -6.02 -4.92
CA SER A 26 -3.45 -7.46 -5.08
C SER A 26 -2.11 -8.21 -4.99
N SER A 27 -1.06 -7.67 -5.61
CA SER A 27 0.29 -8.21 -5.48
C SER A 27 0.80 -8.12 -4.04
N ALA A 28 0.58 -7.00 -3.36
CA ALA A 28 1.00 -6.82 -1.96
C ALA A 28 0.30 -7.84 -1.04
N LEU A 29 -1.00 -8.07 -1.23
CA LEU A 29 -1.74 -9.11 -0.52
C LEU A 29 -1.18 -10.51 -0.82
N GLY A 30 -0.87 -10.80 -2.09
CA GLY A 30 -0.26 -12.05 -2.50
C GLY A 30 1.06 -12.33 -1.80
N ILE A 31 1.97 -11.34 -1.78
CA ILE A 31 3.26 -11.44 -1.09
C ILE A 31 3.05 -11.57 0.43
N ALA A 32 2.18 -10.78 1.03
CA ALA A 32 1.93 -10.87 2.47
C ALA A 32 1.39 -12.25 2.90
N VAL A 33 0.50 -12.86 2.09
CA VAL A 33 0.02 -14.22 2.32
C VAL A 33 1.12 -15.25 2.09
N HIS A 34 1.96 -15.07 1.07
CA HIS A 34 3.11 -15.94 0.80
C HIS A 34 4.07 -15.97 1.99
N ILE A 35 4.51 -14.79 2.45
CA ILE A 35 5.35 -14.64 3.65
C ILE A 35 4.71 -15.35 4.84
N ARG A 36 3.41 -15.11 5.09
CA ARG A 36 2.71 -15.71 6.24
C ARG A 36 2.64 -17.24 6.17
N ARG A 37 2.49 -17.80 4.98
CA ARG A 37 2.52 -19.27 4.77
C ARG A 37 3.92 -19.83 4.98
N THR A 38 4.95 -19.14 4.51
CA THR A 38 6.34 -19.56 4.70
C THR A 38 6.73 -19.52 6.18
N GLU A 39 6.31 -18.48 6.93
CA GLU A 39 6.48 -18.42 8.39
C GLU A 39 5.78 -19.59 9.11
N LEU A 40 4.56 -19.93 8.69
CA LEU A 40 3.78 -21.05 9.25
C LEU A 40 4.48 -22.39 8.98
N SER A 41 4.95 -22.61 7.76
CA SER A 41 5.64 -23.86 7.36
C SER A 41 6.92 -24.08 8.17
N ASN A 42 7.64 -23.00 8.46
CA ASN A 42 8.92 -23.04 9.16
C ASN A 42 8.76 -22.91 10.70
N ASN A 43 7.54 -22.88 11.23
CA ASN A 43 7.24 -22.70 12.67
C ASN A 43 7.87 -21.45 13.31
N ILE A 44 8.02 -20.37 12.52
CA ILE A 44 8.63 -19.08 12.92
C ILE A 44 7.61 -17.94 12.84
N LEU A 45 6.40 -18.21 13.30
CA LEU A 45 5.30 -17.25 13.24
C LEU A 45 5.66 -15.90 13.85
N GLY A 46 5.55 -14.83 13.05
CA GLY A 46 5.80 -13.45 13.51
C GLY A 46 7.27 -13.06 13.57
N ALA A 47 8.19 -13.85 13.01
CA ALA A 47 9.61 -13.51 12.94
C ALA A 47 9.87 -12.21 12.15
N LEU A 48 9.06 -11.94 11.12
CA LEU A 48 9.11 -10.70 10.32
C LEU A 48 8.24 -9.57 10.89
N GLY A 49 7.56 -9.78 12.02
CA GLY A 49 6.74 -8.76 12.68
C GLY A 49 5.30 -8.64 12.15
N SER A 50 4.62 -7.56 12.54
CA SER A 50 3.16 -7.38 12.36
C SER A 50 2.73 -6.77 11.01
N SER A 51 3.67 -6.33 10.17
CA SER A 51 3.38 -5.62 8.90
C SER A 51 2.56 -6.48 7.94
N CYS A 52 2.91 -7.76 7.80
CA CYS A 52 2.18 -8.70 6.95
C CYS A 52 0.72 -8.86 7.42
N SER A 53 0.49 -8.88 8.74
CA SER A 53 -0.86 -9.00 9.30
C SER A 53 -1.72 -7.78 8.99
N VAL A 54 -1.14 -6.57 9.11
CA VAL A 54 -1.81 -5.31 8.77
C VAL A 54 -2.19 -5.28 7.29
N VAL A 55 -1.27 -5.65 6.40
CA VAL A 55 -1.54 -5.70 4.95
C VAL A 55 -2.63 -6.73 4.62
N ILE A 56 -2.61 -7.91 5.23
CA ILE A 56 -3.64 -8.95 5.02
C ILE A 56 -5.03 -8.47 5.42
N ILE A 57 -5.14 -7.65 6.47
CA ILE A 57 -6.43 -7.12 6.93
C ILE A 57 -6.94 -5.99 6.02
N PHE A 58 -6.07 -5.04 5.69
CA PHE A 58 -6.50 -3.83 4.95
C PHE A 58 -6.59 -4.03 3.44
N ALA A 59 -5.77 -4.88 2.83
CA ALA A 59 -5.76 -5.04 1.38
C ALA A 59 -7.10 -5.55 0.80
N PRO A 60 -7.81 -6.53 1.38
CA PRO A 60 -9.13 -6.93 0.90
C PRO A 60 -10.16 -5.80 0.95
N LEU A 61 -10.18 -5.03 2.05
CA LEU A 61 -11.06 -3.86 2.19
C LEU A 61 -10.74 -2.80 1.13
N THR A 62 -9.45 -2.60 0.86
CA THR A 62 -8.93 -1.70 -0.16
C THR A 62 -9.38 -2.15 -1.56
N LEU A 63 -9.30 -3.45 -1.87
CA LEU A 63 -9.75 -4.00 -3.16
C LEU A 63 -11.25 -3.80 -3.37
N VAL A 64 -12.08 -4.07 -2.36
CA VAL A 64 -13.52 -3.84 -2.43
C VAL A 64 -13.80 -2.35 -2.68
N HIS A 65 -13.11 -1.47 -1.96
CA HIS A 65 -13.24 -0.02 -2.16
C HIS A 65 -12.90 0.41 -3.59
N VAL A 66 -11.75 -0.03 -4.12
CA VAL A 66 -11.32 0.31 -5.50
C VAL A 66 -12.28 -0.25 -6.54
N LEU A 67 -12.79 -1.48 -6.35
CA LEU A 67 -13.78 -2.09 -7.24
C LEU A 67 -15.10 -1.30 -7.26
N VAL A 68 -15.60 -0.92 -6.08
CA VAL A 68 -16.79 -0.07 -5.97
C VAL A 68 -16.55 1.28 -6.65
N ALA A 69 -15.38 1.88 -6.46
CA ALA A 69 -15.00 3.13 -7.09
C ALA A 69 -14.98 3.04 -8.64
N ILE A 70 -14.41 1.97 -9.19
CA ILE A 70 -14.38 1.71 -10.64
C ILE A 70 -15.80 1.46 -11.17
N TYR A 71 -16.59 0.65 -10.47
CA TYR A 71 -17.98 0.35 -10.87
C TYR A 71 -18.82 1.62 -10.93
N LEU A 72 -18.73 2.47 -9.90
CA LEU A 72 -19.45 3.73 -9.83
C LEU A 72 -18.98 4.75 -10.88
N GLU A 73 -17.72 4.71 -11.29
CA GLU A 73 -17.20 5.61 -12.33
C GLU A 73 -17.58 5.14 -13.75
N TYR A 74 -17.63 3.84 -14.01
CA TYR A 74 -17.94 3.28 -15.33
C TYR A 74 -19.45 3.13 -15.59
N PHE A 75 -20.22 2.64 -14.61
CA PHE A 75 -21.66 2.40 -14.74
C PHE A 75 -22.52 3.49 -14.07
N GLY A 76 -21.95 4.28 -13.16
CA GLY A 76 -22.69 5.31 -12.43
C GLY A 76 -22.80 6.64 -13.18
N ARG A 77 -23.60 7.54 -12.62
CA ARG A 77 -23.60 8.95 -13.06
C ARG A 77 -22.18 9.50 -12.91
N PRO A 78 -21.62 10.17 -13.93
CA PRO A 78 -20.27 10.70 -13.85
C PRO A 78 -20.14 11.57 -12.60
N VAL A 79 -19.01 11.46 -11.92
CA VAL A 79 -18.76 12.00 -10.56
C VAL A 79 -19.17 13.48 -10.41
N GLY A 80 -19.18 14.24 -11.51
CA GLY A 80 -19.68 15.61 -11.57
C GLY A 80 -21.15 15.80 -11.16
N LEU A 81 -22.03 14.83 -11.42
CA LEU A 81 -23.47 14.87 -11.11
C LEU A 81 -23.83 14.34 -9.71
N TRP A 82 -22.83 13.91 -8.93
CA TRP A 82 -23.06 13.44 -7.56
C TRP A 82 -23.42 14.61 -6.64
N ALA A 83 -24.26 14.30 -5.64
CA ALA A 83 -24.49 15.17 -4.50
C ALA A 83 -23.14 15.50 -3.83
N THR A 84 -23.01 16.74 -3.35
CA THR A 84 -21.79 17.24 -2.69
C THR A 84 -21.37 16.36 -1.51
N SER A 85 -22.34 15.86 -0.74
CA SER A 85 -22.10 14.94 0.38
C SER A 85 -21.47 13.61 -0.04
N ALA A 86 -21.90 13.03 -1.17
CA ALA A 86 -21.34 11.78 -1.68
C ALA A 86 -19.91 11.96 -2.19
N LYS A 87 -19.60 13.10 -2.83
CA LYS A 87 -18.24 13.45 -3.25
C LYS A 87 -17.29 13.58 -2.04
N LEU A 88 -17.75 14.25 -0.99
CA LEU A 88 -17.00 14.42 0.25
C LEU A 88 -16.75 13.07 0.94
N ALA A 89 -17.79 12.25 1.10
CA ALA A 89 -17.68 10.94 1.73
C ALA A 89 -16.71 10.01 0.97
N TYR A 90 -16.78 10.02 -0.37
CA TYR A 90 -15.85 9.26 -1.21
C TYR A 90 -14.39 9.70 -0.98
N THR A 91 -14.15 11.01 -0.96
CA THR A 91 -12.80 11.58 -0.74
C THR A 91 -12.28 11.28 0.66
N LEU A 92 -13.16 11.28 1.66
CA LEU A 92 -12.81 10.93 3.05
C LEU A 92 -12.41 9.46 3.16
N PHE A 93 -13.12 8.57 2.46
CA PHE A 93 -12.80 7.15 2.47
C PHE A 93 -11.48 6.86 1.73
N GLU A 94 -11.18 7.54 0.63
CA GLU A 94 -9.84 7.52 0.00
C GLU A 94 -8.74 7.93 0.99
N THR A 95 -8.98 9.01 1.74
CA THR A 95 -8.04 9.50 2.76
C THR A 95 -7.84 8.49 3.89
N PHE A 96 -8.89 7.80 4.32
CA PHE A 96 -8.79 6.73 5.33
C PHE A 96 -7.86 5.60 4.87
N PHE A 97 -7.98 5.14 3.62
CA PHE A 97 -7.07 4.14 3.08
C PHE A 97 -5.63 4.68 2.96
N ILE A 98 -5.43 5.92 2.54
CA ILE A 98 -4.09 6.54 2.54
C ILE A 98 -3.44 6.46 3.92
N CYS A 99 -4.18 6.80 4.98
CA CYS A 99 -3.68 6.68 6.35
C CYS A 99 -3.35 5.23 6.73
N ALA A 100 -4.21 4.27 6.39
CA ALA A 100 -3.98 2.86 6.68
C ALA A 100 -2.74 2.30 5.95
N TRP A 101 -2.57 2.64 4.67
CA TRP A 101 -1.41 2.21 3.87
C TRP A 101 -0.12 2.93 4.30
N SER A 102 -0.21 4.18 4.75
CA SER A 102 0.93 4.89 5.36
C SER A 102 1.40 4.23 6.66
N ALA A 103 0.46 3.86 7.53
CA ALA A 103 0.75 3.11 8.75
C ALA A 103 1.38 1.73 8.43
N ALA A 104 0.84 1.02 7.43
CA ALA A 104 1.39 -0.24 6.97
C ALA A 104 2.82 -0.08 6.43
N LEU A 105 3.10 0.96 5.64
CA LEU A 105 4.43 1.25 5.11
C LEU A 105 5.44 1.52 6.23
N SER A 106 5.06 2.35 7.21
CA SER A 106 5.88 2.62 8.39
C SER A 106 6.25 1.33 9.12
N LEU A 107 5.26 0.46 9.32
CA LEU A 107 5.46 -0.82 9.99
C LEU A 107 6.31 -1.80 9.17
N CYS A 108 6.23 -1.76 7.83
CA CYS A 108 7.10 -2.57 6.98
C CYS A 108 8.58 -2.15 7.13
N PHE A 109 8.86 -0.84 7.21
CA PHE A 109 10.21 -0.33 7.47
C PHE A 109 10.70 -0.68 8.87
N ASP A 110 9.86 -0.49 9.89
CA ASP A 110 10.20 -0.85 11.27
C ASP A 110 10.57 -2.34 11.38
N ASN A 111 9.74 -3.22 10.80
CA ASN A 111 10.02 -4.65 10.77
C ASN A 111 11.27 -5.00 9.95
N TYR A 112 11.55 -4.31 8.86
CA TYR A 112 12.79 -4.53 8.09
C TYR A 112 14.04 -4.21 8.91
N PHE A 113 14.01 -3.17 9.74
CA PHE A 113 15.14 -2.79 10.59
C PHE A 113 15.22 -3.58 11.89
N THR A 114 14.08 -3.98 12.48
CA THR A 114 14.00 -4.51 13.85
C THR A 114 13.65 -6.00 13.91
N SER A 115 13.30 -6.65 12.80
CA SER A 115 12.97 -8.08 12.78
C SER A 115 14.08 -8.97 13.34
N LEU A 116 13.66 -10.12 13.84
CA LEU A 116 14.56 -11.16 14.36
C LEU A 116 15.45 -11.75 13.25
N ILE A 117 14.95 -11.75 12.01
CA ILE A 117 15.70 -12.15 10.82
C ILE A 117 16.52 -10.94 10.34
N PRO A 118 17.85 -11.05 10.19
CA PRO A 118 18.70 -9.92 9.83
C PRO A 118 18.59 -9.59 8.34
N CYS A 119 17.50 -8.92 7.92
CA CYS A 119 17.33 -8.46 6.53
C CYS A 119 18.15 -7.21 6.20
N ALA A 120 18.41 -6.36 7.19
CA ALA A 120 19.23 -5.16 7.03
C ALA A 120 20.60 -5.37 7.73
N PRO A 121 21.73 -5.17 7.02
CA PRO A 121 23.04 -5.30 7.63
C PRO A 121 23.24 -4.26 8.73
N ALA A 122 24.00 -4.62 9.77
CA ALA A 122 24.24 -3.76 10.94
C ALA A 122 24.82 -2.39 10.57
N SER A 123 25.64 -2.31 9.52
CA SER A 123 26.18 -1.05 9.00
C SER A 123 25.08 -0.09 8.53
N SER A 124 24.04 -0.60 7.85
CA SER A 124 22.93 0.18 7.31
C SER A 124 21.93 0.65 8.38
N ILE A 125 21.88 0.01 9.54
CA ILE A 125 20.97 0.37 10.65
C ILE A 125 21.68 1.08 11.82
N SER A 126 23.01 1.18 11.79
CA SER A 126 23.81 1.78 12.88
C SER A 126 23.44 3.22 13.23
N TRP A 127 22.88 3.97 12.28
CA TRP A 127 22.35 5.32 12.49
C TRP A 127 21.01 5.35 13.24
N PHE A 128 20.22 4.26 13.16
CA PHE A 128 18.87 4.15 13.70
C PHE A 128 18.85 3.44 15.06
N SER A 129 19.55 2.31 15.16
CA SER A 129 19.60 1.52 16.39
C SER A 129 20.97 0.89 16.58
N GLN A 130 21.51 1.04 17.79
CA GLN A 130 22.77 0.42 18.25
C GLN A 130 22.50 -0.77 19.18
N ILE A 131 21.22 -1.11 19.39
CA ILE A 131 20.83 -2.19 20.30
C ILE A 131 21.11 -3.53 19.59
N PRO A 132 21.87 -4.45 20.22
CA PRO A 132 22.08 -5.79 19.68
C PRO A 132 20.75 -6.52 19.47
N ARG A 133 20.52 -7.06 18.27
CA ARG A 133 19.36 -7.93 18.04
C ARG A 133 19.51 -9.19 18.91
N PRO A 134 18.42 -9.71 19.49
CA PRO A 134 18.49 -10.94 20.26
C PRO A 134 19.02 -12.07 19.37
N SER A 135 20.17 -12.65 19.74
CA SER A 135 20.79 -13.76 19.02
C SER A 135 20.03 -15.05 19.31
N ILE A 136 18.88 -15.23 18.67
CA ILE A 136 18.25 -16.55 18.62
C ILE A 136 19.21 -17.43 17.82
N GLN A 137 19.63 -18.57 18.40
CA GLN A 137 20.38 -19.62 17.70
C GLN A 137 19.50 -20.27 16.63
N LEU A 138 19.10 -19.48 15.64
CA LEU A 138 18.35 -19.94 14.48
C LEU A 138 19.37 -20.33 13.40
N SER A 139 20.29 -21.23 13.78
CA SER A 139 21.35 -21.77 12.92
C SER A 139 20.83 -22.56 11.71
N ALA A 140 19.50 -22.72 11.57
CA ALA A 140 18.84 -23.33 10.43
C ALA A 140 18.11 -22.32 9.51
N LEU A 141 18.09 -21.03 9.86
CA LEU A 141 17.40 -19.96 9.11
C LEU A 141 18.30 -18.75 8.83
N SER A 142 19.60 -18.92 9.06
CA SER A 142 20.62 -18.05 8.50
C SER A 142 20.36 -17.92 6.99
N ALA A 143 19.84 -16.77 6.58
CA ALA A 143 19.67 -16.39 5.19
C ALA A 143 18.70 -17.25 4.37
N ASP A 144 17.43 -17.36 4.78
CA ASP A 144 16.41 -17.48 3.73
C ASP A 144 16.27 -16.09 3.07
N ASP A 145 17.21 -15.78 2.17
CA ASP A 145 17.24 -14.52 1.39
C ASP A 145 15.89 -14.26 0.71
N SER A 146 15.11 -15.31 0.46
CA SER A 146 13.76 -15.21 -0.10
C SER A 146 12.83 -14.38 0.78
N LEU A 147 12.79 -14.59 2.10
CA LEU A 147 11.92 -13.86 3.02
C LEU A 147 12.28 -12.37 3.11
N CYS A 148 13.58 -12.06 3.10
CA CYS A 148 14.02 -10.66 3.09
C CYS A 148 13.73 -9.99 1.74
N ASN A 149 13.91 -10.70 0.62
CA ASN A 149 13.52 -10.21 -0.70
C ASN A 149 12.00 -9.97 -0.80
N ASP A 150 11.19 -10.86 -0.24
CA ASP A 150 9.74 -10.72 -0.18
C ASP A 150 9.33 -9.52 0.70
N GLN A 151 10.01 -9.29 1.83
CA GLN A 151 9.76 -8.12 2.66
C GLN A 151 10.11 -6.81 1.94
N VAL A 152 11.22 -6.77 1.18
CA VAL A 152 11.57 -5.61 0.34
C VAL A 152 10.54 -5.42 -0.76
N ALA A 153 10.10 -6.49 -1.42
CA ALA A 153 9.04 -6.43 -2.42
C ALA A 153 7.73 -5.89 -1.81
N LEU A 154 7.38 -6.31 -0.59
CA LEU A 154 6.22 -5.80 0.13
C LEU A 154 6.36 -4.29 0.42
N ILE A 155 7.52 -3.83 0.90
CA ILE A 155 7.78 -2.39 1.12
C ILE A 155 7.59 -1.60 -0.19
N CYS A 156 8.17 -2.09 -1.29
CA CYS A 156 8.04 -1.44 -2.59
C CYS A 156 6.58 -1.39 -3.05
N LEU A 157 5.85 -2.49 -3.00
CA LEU A 157 4.45 -2.56 -3.43
C LEU A 157 3.55 -1.64 -2.59
N VAL A 158 3.71 -1.64 -1.27
CA VAL A 158 2.97 -0.77 -0.35
C VAL A 158 3.30 0.69 -0.63
N GLY A 159 4.58 1.03 -0.84
CA GLY A 159 5.02 2.39 -1.17
C GLY A 159 4.46 2.91 -2.49
N PHE A 160 4.52 2.11 -3.57
CA PHE A 160 3.96 2.49 -4.87
C PHE A 160 2.42 2.58 -4.84
N SER A 161 1.75 1.71 -4.07
CA SER A 161 0.30 1.80 -3.87
C SER A 161 -0.08 3.11 -3.18
N LEU A 162 0.62 3.46 -2.09
CA LEU A 162 0.42 4.71 -1.36
C LEU A 162 0.64 5.94 -2.26
N LEU A 163 1.71 5.93 -3.05
CA LEU A 163 1.99 7.02 -4.00
C LEU A 163 0.86 7.18 -5.02
N THR A 164 0.37 6.07 -5.55
CA THR A 164 -0.74 6.05 -6.52
C THR A 164 -2.03 6.58 -5.89
N TYR A 165 -2.33 6.24 -4.64
CA TYR A 165 -3.45 6.81 -3.89
C TYR A 165 -3.31 8.33 -3.69
N CYS A 166 -2.13 8.82 -3.31
CA CYS A 166 -1.88 10.26 -3.18
C CYS A 166 -2.11 11.00 -4.49
N ILE A 167 -1.63 10.44 -5.62
CA ILE A 167 -1.84 11.03 -6.95
C ILE A 167 -3.34 11.06 -7.30
N ASN A 168 -4.08 9.98 -7.04
CA ASN A 168 -5.53 9.92 -7.28
C ASN A 168 -6.30 10.95 -6.46
N LEU A 169 -5.93 11.14 -5.19
CA LEU A 169 -6.53 12.15 -4.32
C LEU A 169 -6.29 13.56 -4.88
N ILE A 170 -5.05 13.86 -5.28
CA ILE A 170 -4.69 15.16 -5.88
C ILE A 170 -5.52 15.42 -7.14
N ILE A 171 -5.59 14.46 -8.07
CA ILE A 171 -6.36 14.60 -9.31
C ILE A 171 -7.85 14.82 -8.99
N SER A 172 -8.40 14.06 -8.05
CA SER A 172 -9.80 14.16 -7.65
C SER A 172 -10.12 15.55 -7.07
N LEU A 173 -9.25 16.08 -6.20
CA LEU A 173 -9.39 17.42 -5.64
C LEU A 173 -9.32 18.51 -6.72
N PHE A 174 -8.33 18.44 -7.62
CA PHE A 174 -8.22 19.39 -8.73
C PHE A 174 -9.49 19.42 -9.59
N ARG A 175 -10.06 18.25 -9.90
CA ARG A 175 -11.29 18.14 -10.69
C ARG A 175 -12.52 18.71 -9.97
N ILE A 176 -12.58 18.55 -8.65
CA ILE A 176 -13.63 19.16 -7.81
C ILE A 176 -13.51 20.68 -7.83
N PHE A 177 -12.32 21.24 -7.60
CA PHE A 177 -12.12 22.69 -7.57
C PHE A 177 -12.37 23.36 -8.92
N GLU A 178 -11.95 22.74 -10.03
CA GLU A 178 -12.21 23.29 -11.38
C GLU A 178 -13.71 23.35 -11.69
N LYS A 179 -14.48 22.35 -11.22
CA LYS A 179 -15.94 22.28 -11.39
C LYS A 179 -16.74 23.25 -10.50
N VAL A 180 -16.18 23.75 -9.40
CA VAL A 180 -16.84 24.72 -8.50
C VAL A 180 -16.61 26.17 -8.95
N LYS A 181 -15.58 26.39 -9.77
CA LYS A 181 -15.23 27.73 -10.28
C LYS A 181 -16.17 28.25 -11.38
N TYR A 182 -17.08 27.40 -11.88
CA TYR A 182 -18.10 27.69 -12.89
C TYR A 182 -19.46 27.16 -12.43
#